data_AF-A0A353HQU5-F1
#
_entry.id   AF-A0A353HQU5-F1
#
_cell.length_a   1.000
_cell.length_b   1.000
_cell.length_c   1.000
_cell.angle_alpha   90.00
_cell.angle_beta   90.00
_cell.angle_gamma   90.00
#
_symmetry.space_group_name_H-M   'P 1'
#
loop_
_entity.id
_entity.type
_entity.pdbx_description
1 polymer ?
#
loop_
_entity_poly.entity_id
_entity_poly.type
_entity_poly.pdbx_seq_one_letter_code
_entity_poly.pdbx_strand_id
1 'polypeptide(L)'
;MKFVVALALAASTLLTACGTVRMPARAPQSAPYAAPAIVTLTATGYGAVNTALCQGECDRISPAQRKLLAMRAARLDAYRAMAEQVYGVRVEGGSTVGSLALKDD
;
A
#
# COMPACT_ATOMS: atom_id res chain seq x y z
N MET A 1 -2.29 39.76 -63.57
CA MET A 1 -0.95 39.13 -63.44
C MET A 1 -0.16 39.66 -62.24
N LYS A 2 -0.05 40.99 -62.04
CA LYS A 2 0.61 41.61 -60.86
C LYS A 2 0.03 41.18 -59.49
N PHE A 3 -1.29 41.06 -59.37
CA PHE A 3 -1.95 40.62 -58.11
C PHE A 3 -1.70 39.15 -57.75
N VAL A 4 -1.50 38.28 -58.75
CA VAL A 4 -1.23 36.85 -58.52
C VAL A 4 0.20 36.64 -58.00
N VAL A 5 1.15 37.43 -58.50
CA VAL A 5 2.55 37.41 -58.04
C VAL A 5 2.66 37.94 -56.60
N ALA A 6 1.90 39.00 -56.26
CA ALA A 6 1.87 39.53 -54.90
C ALA A 6 1.27 38.53 -53.88
N LEU A 7 0.23 37.81 -54.27
CA LEU A 7 -0.39 36.79 -53.41
C LEU A 7 0.53 35.58 -53.19
N ALA A 8 1.29 35.18 -54.21
CA ALA A 8 2.25 34.07 -54.12
C ALA A 8 3.46 34.40 -53.23
N LEU A 9 3.96 35.65 -53.28
CA LEU A 9 5.05 36.09 -52.39
C LEU A 9 4.61 36.23 -50.92
N ALA A 10 3.36 36.57 -50.66
CA ALA A 10 2.83 36.65 -49.30
C ALA A 10 2.64 35.27 -48.66
N ALA A 11 2.28 34.26 -49.46
CA ALA A 11 2.08 32.90 -48.98
C ALA A 11 3.40 32.22 -48.55
N SER A 12 4.52 32.52 -49.21
CA SER A 12 5.82 31.92 -48.89
C SER A 12 6.46 32.45 -47.62
N THR A 13 6.15 33.68 -47.19
CA THR A 13 6.68 34.26 -45.94
C THR A 13 5.93 33.78 -44.69
N LEU A 14 4.68 33.33 -44.83
CA LEU A 14 3.88 32.80 -43.72
C LEU A 14 4.30 31.38 -43.29
N LEU A 15 4.84 30.57 -44.20
CA LEU A 15 5.25 29.19 -43.88
C LEU A 15 6.55 29.11 -43.07
N THR A 16 7.41 30.12 -43.11
CA THR A 16 8.71 30.12 -42.42
C THR A 16 8.62 30.43 -40.92
N ALA A 17 7.45 30.86 -40.44
CA ALA A 17 7.26 31.30 -39.05
C ALA A 17 7.03 30.15 -38.03
N CYS A 18 6.77 28.91 -38.48
CA CYS A 18 6.50 27.78 -37.57
C CYS A 18 7.75 27.02 -37.10
N GLY A 19 8.96 27.38 -37.54
CA GLY A 19 10.17 26.58 -37.29
C GLY A 19 11.00 26.96 -36.07
N THR A 20 10.77 28.11 -35.43
CA THR A 20 11.70 28.65 -34.41
C THR A 20 11.13 28.64 -33.00
N VAL A 21 10.75 27.46 -32.50
CA VAL A 21 10.58 27.26 -31.05
C VAL A 21 11.93 26.80 -30.48
N ARG A 22 12.75 27.75 -30.00
CA ARG A 22 13.92 27.42 -29.19
C ARG A 22 13.44 26.91 -27.83
N MET A 23 13.34 25.59 -27.67
CA MET A 23 13.18 25.00 -26.35
C MET A 23 14.46 25.20 -25.55
N PRO A 24 14.42 25.84 -24.37
CA PRO A 24 15.56 25.85 -23.47
C PRO A 24 15.80 24.43 -22.96
N ALA A 25 16.93 23.84 -23.34
CA ALA A 25 17.36 22.57 -22.76
C ALA A 25 17.58 22.78 -21.25
N ARG A 26 16.69 22.22 -20.43
CA ARG A 26 16.87 22.20 -18.97
C ARG A 26 18.08 21.32 -18.69
N ALA A 27 19.14 21.90 -18.12
CA ALA A 27 20.28 21.14 -17.64
C ALA A 27 19.79 20.02 -16.70
N PRO A 28 20.34 18.80 -16.78
CA PRO A 28 19.99 17.72 -15.87
C PRO A 28 20.35 18.17 -14.46
N GLN A 29 19.33 18.47 -13.66
CA GLN A 29 19.51 18.75 -12.24
C GLN A 29 19.90 17.41 -11.60
N SER A 30 21.10 17.35 -11.03
CA SER A 30 21.52 16.21 -10.22
C SER A 30 20.52 16.05 -9.09
N ALA A 31 19.77 14.94 -9.11
CA ALA A 31 18.80 14.63 -8.08
C ALA A 31 19.54 14.63 -6.72
N PRO A 32 19.06 15.39 -5.71
CA PRO A 32 19.65 15.32 -4.39
C PRO A 32 19.55 13.88 -3.89
N TYR A 33 20.66 13.35 -3.38
CA TYR A 33 20.74 12.04 -2.76
C TYR A 33 19.73 12.00 -1.60
N ALA A 34 18.59 11.34 -1.84
CA ALA A 34 17.52 11.23 -0.87
C ALA A 34 18.04 10.38 0.31
N ALA A 35 18.08 10.99 1.50
CA ALA A 35 18.39 10.25 2.71
C ALA A 35 17.38 9.09 2.88
N PRO A 36 17.80 7.95 3.46
CA PRO A 36 16.90 6.83 3.67
C PRO A 36 15.73 7.27 4.58
N ALA A 37 14.50 7.12 4.08
CA ALA A 37 13.31 7.37 4.87
C ALA A 37 13.19 6.28 5.95
N ILE A 38 13.14 6.69 7.22
CA ILE A 38 12.86 5.77 8.32
C ILE A 38 11.36 5.42 8.27
N VAL A 39 11.04 4.16 8.01
CA VAL A 39 9.67 3.65 7.97
C VAL A 39 9.33 3.01 9.31
N THR A 40 8.37 3.58 10.04
CA THR A 40 7.86 3.03 11.30
C THR A 40 6.57 2.28 11.04
N LEU A 41 6.53 0.99 11.42
CA LEU A 41 5.34 0.15 11.29
C LEU A 41 4.62 0.06 12.63
N THR A 42 3.29 0.20 12.61
CA THR A 42 2.44 0.08 13.79
C THR A 42 1.32 -0.91 13.53
N ALA A 43 1.07 -1.79 14.50
CA ALA A 43 -0.06 -2.70 14.44
C ALA A 43 -0.74 -2.83 15.80
N THR A 44 -2.04 -3.09 15.74
CA THR A 44 -2.88 -3.39 16.90
C THR A 44 -3.40 -4.81 16.74
N GLY A 45 -3.58 -5.50 17.86
CA GLY A 45 -4.14 -6.85 17.88
C GLY A 45 -5.05 -7.04 19.07
N TYR A 46 -6.01 -7.94 18.94
CA TYR A 46 -7.07 -8.13 19.92
C TYR A 46 -7.06 -9.55 20.48
N GLY A 47 -7.31 -9.67 21.79
CA GLY A 47 -7.41 -10.94 22.48
C GLY A 47 -8.60 -10.91 23.42
N ALA A 48 -9.61 -11.73 23.13
CA ALA A 48 -10.82 -11.79 23.92
C ALA A 48 -10.67 -12.79 25.09
N VAL A 49 -11.15 -12.40 26.26
CA VAL A 49 -11.42 -13.34 27.35
C VAL A 49 -12.83 -13.86 27.18
N ASN A 50 -12.98 -15.09 26.68
CA ASN A 50 -14.32 -15.68 26.57
C ASN A 50 -14.71 -16.34 27.89
N THR A 51 -15.49 -15.63 28.70
CA THR A 51 -16.06 -16.15 29.94
C THR A 51 -17.42 -16.84 29.74
N ALA A 52 -18.03 -16.68 28.56
CA ALA A 52 -19.35 -17.24 28.22
C ALA A 52 -19.27 -18.63 27.56
N LEU A 53 -18.18 -18.95 26.86
CA LEU A 53 -17.91 -20.29 26.30
C LEU A 53 -17.39 -21.28 27.34
N CYS A 54 -17.02 -20.79 28.53
CA CYS A 54 -16.75 -21.65 29.66
C CYS A 54 -18.06 -22.22 30.19
N GLN A 55 -18.47 -23.39 29.67
CA GLN A 55 -19.52 -24.22 30.26
C GLN A 55 -19.04 -24.78 31.62
N GLY A 56 -18.86 -23.93 32.62
CA GLY A 56 -18.39 -24.32 33.97
C GLY A 56 -16.88 -24.50 34.14
N GLU A 57 -16.10 -24.71 33.07
CA GLU A 57 -14.65 -25.01 33.17
C GLU A 57 -13.76 -23.77 33.45
N CYS A 58 -14.35 -22.58 33.59
CA CYS A 58 -13.62 -21.34 33.85
C CYS A 58 -12.94 -21.32 35.22
N ASP A 59 -13.30 -22.23 36.13
CA ASP A 59 -12.68 -22.37 37.46
C ASP A 59 -11.28 -22.98 37.41
N ARG A 60 -10.90 -23.61 36.29
CA ARG A 60 -9.53 -24.14 36.11
C ARG A 60 -8.47 -23.08 35.89
N ILE A 61 -8.87 -21.89 35.43
CA ILE A 61 -7.95 -20.83 35.03
C ILE A 61 -8.30 -19.58 35.81
N SER A 62 -7.35 -19.14 36.65
CA SER A 62 -7.53 -17.95 37.47
C SER A 62 -7.84 -16.71 36.60
N PRO A 63 -8.59 -15.72 37.13
CA PRO A 63 -8.89 -14.50 36.38
C PRO A 63 -7.64 -13.79 35.85
N ALA A 64 -6.55 -13.80 36.63
CA ALA A 64 -5.26 -13.24 36.23
C ALA A 64 -4.64 -14.01 35.05
N GLN A 65 -4.66 -15.34 35.10
CA GLN A 65 -4.14 -16.18 34.02
C GLN A 65 -4.93 -16.01 32.73
N ARG A 66 -6.26 -15.85 32.82
CA ARG A 66 -7.14 -15.57 31.68
C ARG A 66 -6.79 -14.25 30.99
N LYS A 67 -6.53 -13.21 31.78
CA LYS A 67 -6.07 -11.91 31.27
C LYS A 67 -4.72 -12.03 30.57
N LEU A 68 -3.77 -12.79 31.13
CA LEU A 68 -2.48 -13.04 30.49
C LEU A 68 -2.61 -13.80 29.17
N LEU A 69 -3.50 -14.79 29.11
CA LEU A 69 -3.79 -15.51 27.87
C LEU A 69 -4.37 -14.58 26.79
N ALA A 70 -5.31 -13.71 27.16
CA ALA A 70 -5.85 -12.70 26.25
C ALA A 70 -4.78 -11.71 25.77
N MET A 71 -3.91 -11.22 26.66
CA MET A 71 -2.79 -10.35 26.27
C MET A 71 -1.81 -11.04 25.31
N ARG A 72 -1.54 -12.34 25.51
CA ARG A 72 -0.71 -13.14 24.60
C ARG A 72 -1.36 -13.30 23.24
N ALA A 73 -2.66 -13.60 23.21
CA ALA A 73 -3.42 -13.67 21.97
C ALA A 73 -3.41 -12.33 21.21
N ALA A 74 -3.66 -11.22 21.91
CA ALA A 74 -3.61 -9.87 21.35
C ALA A 74 -2.24 -9.53 20.74
N ARG A 75 -1.15 -9.93 21.42
CA ARG A 75 0.21 -9.73 20.91
C ARG A 75 0.47 -10.53 19.63
N LEU A 76 0.04 -11.79 19.57
CA LEU A 76 0.20 -12.62 18.39
C LEU A 76 -0.59 -12.08 17.20
N ASP A 77 -1.80 -11.58 17.43
CA ASP A 77 -2.61 -10.94 16.38
C ASP A 77 -1.94 -9.66 15.83
N ALA A 78 -1.37 -8.84 16.72
CA ALA A 78 -0.59 -7.67 16.31
C ALA A 78 0.64 -8.07 15.48
N TYR A 79 1.31 -9.18 15.82
CA TYR A 79 2.46 -9.69 15.07
C TYR A 79 2.07 -10.18 13.68
N ARG A 80 0.92 -10.82 13.53
CA ARG A 80 0.36 -11.17 12.21
C ARG A 80 0.13 -9.90 11.38
N ALA A 81 -0.53 -8.89 11.94
CA ALA A 81 -0.77 -7.63 11.24
C ALA A 81 0.52 -6.87 10.86
N MET A 82 1.55 -6.90 11.72
CA MET A 82 2.87 -6.36 11.36
C MET A 82 3.54 -7.18 10.25
N ALA A 83 3.50 -8.51 10.32
CA ALA A 83 4.07 -9.36 9.28
C ALA A 83 3.41 -9.09 7.93
N GLU A 84 2.08 -8.93 7.90
CA GLU A 84 1.35 -8.52 6.71
C GLU A 84 1.82 -7.15 6.16
N GLN A 85 2.18 -6.19 7.02
CA GLN A 85 2.71 -4.89 6.59
C GLN A 85 4.15 -5.01 6.07
N VAL A 86 4.99 -5.83 6.71
CA VAL A 86 6.40 -6.04 6.31
C VAL A 86 6.49 -6.81 5.00
N TYR A 87 5.72 -7.89 4.85
CA TYR A 87 5.74 -8.75 3.66
C TYR A 87 4.83 -8.25 2.54
N GLY A 88 3.99 -7.24 2.79
CA GLY A 88 3.09 -6.67 1.78
C GLY A 88 1.93 -7.58 1.38
N VAL A 89 1.61 -8.59 2.19
CA VAL A 89 0.51 -9.55 1.93
C VAL A 89 -0.62 -9.31 2.93
N ARG A 90 -1.87 -9.61 2.55
CA ARG A 90 -3.03 -9.61 3.45
C ARG A 90 -3.45 -11.05 3.69
N VAL A 91 -3.61 -11.46 4.95
CA VAL A 91 -4.07 -12.80 5.29
C VAL A 91 -5.56 -12.71 5.64
N GLU A 92 -6.41 -13.10 4.69
CA GLU A 92 -7.86 -13.21 4.87
C GLU A 92 -8.23 -14.69 4.97
N GLY A 93 -8.78 -15.11 6.11
CA GLY A 93 -9.13 -16.50 6.39
C GLY A 93 -10.61 -16.65 6.70
N GLY A 94 -11.42 -16.99 5.68
CA GLY A 94 -12.81 -17.43 5.84
C GLY A 94 -12.97 -18.96 5.99
N SER A 95 -11.85 -19.69 6.06
CA SER A 95 -11.83 -21.16 6.04
C SER A 95 -11.85 -21.71 7.46
N THR A 96 -12.93 -22.37 7.86
CA THR A 96 -12.93 -23.20 9.07
C THR A 96 -11.87 -24.31 8.93
N VAL A 97 -11.18 -24.68 10.01
CA VAL A 97 -10.10 -25.70 9.97
C VAL A 97 -10.55 -27.01 9.30
N GLY A 98 -11.84 -27.36 9.41
CA GLY A 98 -12.44 -28.51 8.72
C GLY A 98 -12.47 -28.39 7.18
N SER A 99 -12.61 -27.20 6.61
CA SER A 99 -12.64 -27.01 5.16
C SER A 99 -11.25 -26.93 4.50
N LEU A 100 -10.18 -26.77 5.29
CA LEU A 100 -8.80 -26.93 4.80
C LEU A 100 -8.42 -28.41 4.64
N ALA A 101 -8.80 -29.27 5.60
CA ALA A 101 -8.53 -30.70 5.52
C ALA A 101 -9.35 -31.41 4.42
N LEU A 102 -10.57 -30.93 4.14
CA LEU A 102 -11.46 -31.50 3.10
C LEU A 102 -11.11 -31.07 1.68
N LYS A 103 -10.20 -30.11 1.48
CA LYS A 103 -9.79 -29.61 0.16
C LYS A 103 -8.60 -30.39 -0.42
N ASP A 104 -7.93 -31.20 0.40
CA ASP A 104 -6.71 -31.96 0.08
C ASP A 104 -6.96 -33.50 -0.02
N ASP A 105 -8.22 -33.93 -0.22
CA ASP A 105 -8.58 -35.27 -0.72
C ASP A 105 -9.02 -35.18 -2.20
#